data_AF-A0A1Y3MR22-F1
#
_entry.id   AF-A0A1Y3MR22-F1
#
_cell.length_a   1.000
_cell.length_b   1.000
_cell.length_c   1.000
_cell.angle_alpha   90.00
_cell.angle_beta   90.00
_cell.angle_gamma   90.00
#
_symmetry.space_group_name_H-M   'P 1'
#
loop_
_entity.id
_entity.type
_entity.pdbx_description
1 polymer ?
#
loop_
_entity_poly.entity_id
_entity_poly.type
_entity_poly.pdbx_seq_one_letter_code
_entity_poly.pdbx_strand_id
1 'polypeptide(L)'
;METTLLSITNDFYNSYFCKNDICVSVDNDYFRPFVEIPDINGNIKLYISETYSYESLKLNNTLSKKCFGEICISHKCNNDSECLYNKCIDSYCIFNDKAPITHCDNIYLGHRQSYTYCGKAYGDICNSKDECSSKKCYDNTCGMSTDGPSDSETMPSDAFIYFYYSIVAGVVVIKKQ
;
A
#
# COMPACT_ATOMS: atom_id res chain seq x y z
N MET A 1 0.98 -13.60 -13.21
CA MET A 1 -0.13 -13.78 -12.27
C MET A 1 -1.09 -12.63 -12.55
N GLU A 2 -2.31 -12.94 -12.96
CA GLU A 2 -3.32 -11.97 -13.40
C GLU A 2 -3.59 -10.92 -12.31
N THR A 3 -3.88 -9.69 -12.71
CA THR A 3 -4.30 -8.57 -11.87
C THR A 3 -5.59 -8.93 -11.13
N THR A 4 -5.47 -9.53 -9.94
CA THR A 4 -6.64 -9.89 -9.13
C THR A 4 -7.21 -8.65 -8.46
N LEU A 5 -8.37 -8.18 -8.95
CA LEU A 5 -9.25 -7.31 -8.20
C LEU A 5 -9.78 -8.12 -7.00
N LEU A 6 -9.14 -7.99 -5.85
CA LEU A 6 -9.65 -8.56 -4.61
C LEU A 6 -10.74 -7.60 -4.11
N SER A 7 -11.94 -8.17 -3.96
CA SER A 7 -13.24 -7.62 -3.50
C SER A 7 -13.24 -6.23 -2.83
N ILE A 8 -14.32 -5.47 -3.04
CA ILE A 8 -14.56 -4.23 -2.30
C ILE A 8 -14.57 -4.50 -0.79
N THR A 9 -13.80 -3.74 -0.02
CA THR A 9 -13.70 -3.83 1.45
C THR A 9 -13.94 -2.46 2.12
N ASN A 10 -14.11 -2.47 3.45
CA ASN A 10 -14.12 -1.28 4.31
C ASN A 10 -12.77 -1.11 5.03
N ASP A 11 -11.70 -1.67 4.46
CA ASP A 11 -10.36 -1.62 5.03
C ASP A 11 -9.57 -0.49 4.35
N PHE A 12 -8.98 0.39 5.16
CA PHE A 12 -8.27 1.58 4.69
C PHE A 12 -6.84 1.54 5.18
N TYR A 13 -5.94 2.20 4.44
CA TYR A 13 -4.52 2.31 4.81
C TYR A 13 -3.84 0.95 5.08
N ASN A 14 -4.25 -0.08 4.34
CA ASN A 14 -3.64 -1.40 4.40
C ASN A 14 -2.79 -1.62 3.14
N SER A 15 -1.52 -1.92 3.38
CA SER A 15 -0.56 -2.37 2.38
C SER A 15 -0.08 -3.78 2.74
N TYR A 16 0.25 -4.56 1.73
CA TYR A 16 0.69 -5.94 1.87
C TYR A 16 1.86 -6.25 0.95
N PHE A 17 2.81 -7.04 1.44
CA PHE A 17 3.73 -7.78 0.57
C PHE A 17 3.27 -9.23 0.46
N CYS A 18 3.07 -9.68 -0.76
CA CYS A 18 2.79 -11.06 -1.11
C CYS A 18 4.03 -11.71 -1.70
N LYS A 19 4.48 -12.81 -1.08
CA LYS A 19 5.53 -13.66 -1.59
C LYS A 19 4.94 -15.03 -1.91
N ASN A 20 4.86 -15.36 -3.19
CA ASN A 20 4.02 -16.46 -3.66
C ASN A 20 2.57 -16.26 -3.15
N ASP A 21 1.97 -17.27 -2.51
CA ASP A 21 0.60 -17.22 -1.97
C ASP A 21 0.53 -16.71 -0.51
N ILE A 22 1.65 -16.26 0.06
CA ILE A 22 1.72 -15.78 1.45
C ILE A 22 1.80 -14.26 1.44
N CYS A 23 0.78 -13.60 1.97
CA CYS A 23 0.73 -12.14 2.11
C CYS A 23 0.85 -11.73 3.57
N VAL A 24 1.64 -10.67 3.82
CA VAL A 24 1.79 -10.06 5.15
C VAL A 24 1.47 -8.58 5.07
N SER A 25 0.77 -8.07 6.07
CA SER A 25 0.47 -6.65 6.18
C SER A 25 1.74 -5.87 6.54
N VAL A 26 1.88 -4.70 5.93
CA VAL A 26 2.94 -3.74 6.22
C VAL A 26 2.36 -2.36 6.48
N ASP A 27 3.17 -1.56 7.15
CA ASP A 27 2.87 -0.16 7.43
C ASP A 27 2.89 0.66 6.14
N ASN A 28 1.82 1.43 5.88
CA ASN A 28 1.68 2.28 4.69
C ASN A 28 2.72 3.40 4.60
N ASP A 29 3.30 3.82 5.72
CA ASP A 29 4.34 4.85 5.76
C ASP A 29 5.73 4.25 5.48
N TYR A 30 5.82 2.93 5.24
CA TYR A 30 7.07 2.18 5.00
C TYR A 30 8.15 2.51 6.05
N PHE A 31 7.71 2.78 7.28
CA PHE A 31 8.59 3.26 8.34
C PHE A 31 9.63 2.19 8.69
N ARG A 32 9.23 0.92 8.67
CA ARG A 32 10.08 -0.21 9.03
C ARG A 32 10.87 -0.69 7.81
N PRO A 33 12.22 -0.73 7.87
CA PRO A 33 13.04 -1.19 6.75
C PRO A 33 13.08 -2.72 6.61
N PHE A 34 12.32 -3.45 7.43
CA PHE A 34 12.24 -4.91 7.40
C PHE A 34 10.80 -5.40 7.41
N VAL A 35 10.60 -6.59 6.86
CA VAL A 35 9.33 -7.33 6.84
C VAL A 35 9.57 -8.79 7.22
N GLU A 36 8.68 -9.35 8.04
CA GLU A 36 8.68 -10.77 8.42
C GLU A 36 7.69 -11.53 7.56
N ILE A 37 8.16 -12.56 6.84
CA ILE A 37 7.31 -13.42 6.00
C ILE A 37 7.51 -14.87 6.42
N PRO A 38 6.44 -15.61 6.78
CA PRO A 38 6.54 -17.03 7.06
C PRO A 38 6.74 -17.84 5.78
N ASP A 39 7.47 -18.95 5.88
CA ASP A 39 7.51 -19.99 4.85
C ASP A 39 6.32 -20.96 4.97
N ILE A 40 6.23 -21.92 4.05
CA ILE A 40 5.16 -22.94 4.04
C ILE A 40 5.14 -23.83 5.29
N ASN A 41 6.26 -23.93 6.01
CA ASN A 41 6.38 -24.70 7.25
C ASN A 41 6.12 -23.83 8.49
N GLY A 42 5.81 -22.54 8.32
CA GLY A 42 5.61 -21.58 9.39
C GLY A 42 6.90 -20.98 9.97
N ASN A 43 8.06 -21.22 9.37
CA ASN A 43 9.30 -20.55 9.81
C ASN A 43 9.28 -19.11 9.34
N ILE A 44 9.41 -18.18 10.29
CA ILE A 44 9.45 -16.75 10.00
C ILE A 44 10.84 -16.38 9.51
N LYS A 45 10.92 -15.76 8.32
CA LYS A 45 12.15 -15.14 7.82
C LYS A 45 11.99 -13.63 7.76
N LEU A 46 12.98 -12.92 8.30
CA LEU A 46 13.10 -11.47 8.21
C LEU A 46 13.80 -11.09 6.90
N TYR A 47 13.21 -10.16 6.16
CA TYR A 47 13.76 -9.60 4.94
C TYR A 47 13.93 -8.09 5.09
N ILE A 48 14.96 -7.54 4.44
CA ILE A 48 15.08 -6.09 4.23
C ILE A 48 14.07 -5.70 3.15
N SER A 49 13.08 -4.89 3.52
CA SER A 49 12.02 -4.39 2.62
C SER A 49 12.37 -3.04 2.00
N GLU A 50 13.23 -2.25 2.64
CA GLU A 50 13.73 -1.00 2.10
C GLU A 50 14.56 -1.27 0.82
N THR A 51 13.96 -0.93 -0.32
CA THR A 51 14.43 -1.33 -1.65
C THR A 51 14.52 -0.11 -2.55
N TYR A 52 15.56 -0.04 -3.37
CA TYR A 52 15.86 1.12 -4.21
C TYR A 52 15.89 0.76 -5.69
N SER A 53 15.59 1.73 -6.56
CA SER A 53 15.90 1.59 -7.98
C SER A 53 17.41 1.72 -8.20
N TYR A 54 17.96 1.02 -9.20
CA TYR A 54 19.39 1.10 -9.49
C TYR A 54 19.83 2.53 -9.87
N GLU A 55 18.94 3.31 -10.49
CA GLU A 55 19.19 4.71 -10.83
C GLU A 55 19.27 5.59 -9.58
N SER A 56 18.37 5.38 -8.61
CA SER A 56 18.37 6.13 -7.35
C SER A 56 19.65 5.93 -6.54
N LEU A 57 20.23 4.72 -6.57
CA LEU A 57 21.51 4.42 -5.92
C LEU A 57 22.68 5.21 -6.53
N LYS A 58 22.65 5.50 -7.84
CA LYS A 58 23.71 6.25 -8.51
C LYS A 58 23.64 7.75 -8.28
N LEU A 59 22.43 8.27 -8.06
CA LEU A 59 22.16 9.70 -7.98
C LEU A 59 22.29 10.27 -6.56
N ASN A 60 22.16 9.43 -5.52
CA ASN A 60 22.08 9.88 -4.12
C ASN A 60 23.09 9.21 -3.19
N ASN A 61 23.44 9.92 -2.12
CA ASN A 61 23.97 9.33 -0.88
C ASN A 61 22.83 8.61 -0.15
N THR A 62 22.38 7.48 -0.68
CA THR A 62 21.36 6.64 -0.04
C THR A 62 21.88 6.22 1.34
N LEU A 63 21.12 6.52 2.40
CA LEU A 63 21.50 6.16 3.76
C LEU A 63 21.08 4.72 4.02
N SER A 64 22.04 3.83 4.19
CA SER A 64 21.83 2.43 4.62
C SER A 64 21.50 2.29 6.11
N LYS A 65 20.91 3.35 6.68
CA LYS A 65 20.56 3.44 8.09
C LYS A 65 19.33 4.33 8.25
N LYS A 66 18.34 3.84 8.99
CA LYS A 66 17.13 4.57 9.38
C LYS A 66 17.17 4.80 10.89
N CYS A 67 16.98 6.04 11.32
CA CYS A 67 17.08 6.41 12.73
C CYS A 67 15.75 6.95 13.26
N PHE A 68 15.40 6.49 14.46
CA PHE A 68 14.19 6.79 15.20
C PHE A 68 14.60 7.32 16.58
N GLY A 69 14.66 8.64 16.70
CA GLY A 69 15.30 9.29 17.83
C GLY A 69 16.77 8.88 17.93
N GLU A 70 17.14 8.26 19.05
CA GLU A 70 18.51 7.81 19.32
C GLU A 70 18.80 6.41 18.77
N ILE A 71 17.77 5.64 18.41
CA ILE A 71 17.91 4.28 17.88
C ILE A 71 18.06 4.33 16.38
N CYS A 72 18.97 3.53 15.85
CA CYS A 72 19.55 3.80 14.56
C CYS A 72 19.86 2.45 13.92
N ILE A 73 18.98 1.97 13.04
CA ILE A 73 18.99 0.61 12.51
C ILE A 73 19.59 0.63 11.11
N SER A 74 20.58 -0.23 10.88
CA SER A 74 21.17 -0.40 9.55
C SER A 74 20.41 -1.47 8.78
N HIS A 75 20.15 -1.20 7.50
CA HIS A 75 19.49 -2.12 6.56
C HIS A 75 20.42 -2.48 5.40
N LYS A 76 21.71 -2.60 5.67
CA LYS A 76 22.68 -3.11 4.69
C LYS A 76 22.46 -4.58 4.44
N CYS A 77 22.45 -4.98 3.18
CA CYS A 77 22.47 -6.39 2.79
C CYS A 77 23.91 -6.87 2.57
N ASN A 78 24.15 -8.14 2.89
CA ASN A 78 25.41 -8.85 2.60
C ASN A 78 25.23 -9.91 1.52
N ASN A 79 24.00 -10.39 1.31
CA ASN A 79 23.66 -11.36 0.28
C ASN A 79 22.28 -11.08 -0.30
N ASP A 80 22.03 -11.58 -1.51
CA ASP A 80 20.74 -11.42 -2.21
C ASP A 80 19.56 -11.90 -1.34
N SER A 81 19.74 -13.00 -0.60
CA SER A 81 18.65 -13.66 0.13
C SER A 81 18.15 -12.91 1.37
N GLU A 82 18.86 -11.87 1.81
CA GLU A 82 18.44 -10.93 2.86
C GLU A 82 17.45 -9.90 2.34
N CYS A 83 17.49 -9.60 1.03
CA CYS A 83 16.61 -8.63 0.39
C CYS A 83 15.26 -9.25 0.04
N LEU A 84 14.18 -8.50 0.22
CA LEU A 84 12.84 -8.94 -0.16
C LEU A 84 12.76 -9.30 -1.66
N TYR A 85 13.33 -8.46 -2.51
CA TYR A 85 13.45 -8.65 -3.97
C TYR A 85 14.64 -9.54 -4.38
N ASN A 86 15.27 -10.23 -3.43
CA ASN A 86 16.34 -11.19 -3.67
C ASN A 86 17.49 -10.62 -4.54
N LYS A 87 17.88 -9.37 -4.29
CA LYS A 87 18.96 -8.70 -5.01
C LYS A 87 19.65 -7.66 -4.14
N CYS A 88 20.93 -7.87 -3.89
CA CYS A 88 21.81 -7.00 -3.12
C CYS A 88 22.93 -6.47 -4.02
N ILE A 89 23.05 -5.14 -4.14
CA ILE A 89 24.14 -4.48 -4.87
C ILE A 89 24.72 -3.38 -4.00
N ASP A 90 26.04 -3.35 -3.85
CA ASP A 90 26.76 -2.34 -3.06
C ASP A 90 26.24 -2.17 -1.63
N SER A 91 25.79 -3.28 -1.02
CA SER A 91 25.14 -3.34 0.30
C SER A 91 23.72 -2.74 0.38
N TYR A 92 23.04 -2.52 -0.75
CA TYR A 92 21.65 -2.08 -0.83
C TYR A 92 20.76 -3.10 -1.53
N CYS A 93 19.54 -3.24 -1.03
CA CYS A 93 18.52 -4.02 -1.72
C CYS A 93 17.95 -3.22 -2.90
N ILE A 94 17.85 -3.88 -4.06
CA ILE A 94 17.30 -3.25 -5.27
C ILE A 94 16.11 -4.00 -5.81
N PHE A 95 15.23 -3.28 -6.52
CA PHE A 95 14.10 -3.90 -7.21
C PHE A 95 14.60 -4.90 -8.25
N ASN A 96 13.89 -6.01 -8.35
CA ASN A 96 14.20 -7.13 -9.23
C ASN A 96 12.91 -7.81 -9.68
N ASP A 97 12.51 -7.60 -10.92
CA ASP A 97 11.28 -8.12 -11.52
C ASP A 97 11.18 -9.66 -11.53
N LYS A 98 12.31 -10.36 -11.30
CA LYS A 98 12.33 -11.83 -11.22
C LYS A 98 11.98 -12.35 -9.82
N ALA A 99 11.94 -11.48 -8.81
CA ALA A 99 11.55 -11.88 -7.47
C ALA A 99 10.05 -12.20 -7.43
N PRO A 100 9.62 -13.28 -6.76
CA PRO A 100 8.20 -13.64 -6.64
C PRO A 100 7.52 -12.79 -5.55
N ILE A 101 7.70 -11.47 -5.62
CA ILE A 101 7.14 -10.49 -4.69
C ILE A 101 6.16 -9.61 -5.45
N THR A 102 5.00 -9.39 -4.86
CA THR A 102 4.04 -8.40 -5.34
C THR A 102 3.61 -7.55 -4.17
N HIS A 103 3.46 -6.25 -4.41
CA HIS A 103 2.96 -5.32 -3.40
C HIS A 103 1.49 -5.03 -3.70
N CYS A 104 0.66 -4.97 -2.68
CA CYS A 104 -0.77 -4.73 -2.81
C CYS A 104 -1.20 -3.60 -1.88
N ASP A 105 -1.94 -2.64 -2.43
CA ASP A 105 -2.52 -1.53 -1.68
C ASP A 105 -4.03 -1.55 -1.77
N ASN A 106 -4.69 -1.07 -0.73
CA ASN A 106 -6.09 -0.68 -0.84
C ASN A 106 -6.21 0.68 -1.53
N ILE A 107 -6.94 0.71 -2.64
CA ILE A 107 -7.29 1.90 -3.38
C ILE A 107 -8.64 2.42 -2.91
N TYR A 108 -8.64 3.63 -2.36
CA TYR A 108 -9.86 4.27 -1.87
C TYR A 108 -10.73 4.77 -3.04
N LEU A 109 -12.04 4.46 -2.98
CA LEU A 109 -13.03 4.87 -3.99
C LEU A 109 -13.98 5.97 -3.48
N GLY A 110 -13.87 6.38 -2.22
CA GLY A 110 -14.87 7.24 -1.57
C GLY A 110 -15.95 6.43 -0.84
N HIS A 111 -16.76 7.10 -0.03
CA HIS A 111 -17.89 6.50 0.70
C HIS A 111 -17.53 5.25 1.50
N ARG A 112 -16.32 5.23 2.10
CA ARG A 112 -15.81 4.08 2.86
C ARG A 112 -15.69 2.79 2.03
N GLN A 113 -15.57 2.92 0.71
CA GLN A 113 -15.30 1.79 -0.18
C GLN A 113 -13.84 1.84 -0.63
N SER A 114 -13.18 0.69 -0.61
CA SER A 114 -11.86 0.49 -1.19
C SER A 114 -11.82 -0.84 -1.93
N TYR A 115 -10.86 -1.02 -2.82
CA TYR A 115 -10.55 -2.33 -3.41
C TYR A 115 -9.04 -2.56 -3.36
N THR A 116 -8.63 -3.80 -3.26
CA THR A 116 -7.19 -4.12 -3.26
C THR A 116 -6.68 -4.17 -4.71
N TYR A 117 -5.56 -3.51 -4.95
CA TYR A 117 -4.84 -3.55 -6.21
C TYR A 117 -3.38 -3.92 -5.99
N CYS A 118 -2.88 -4.83 -6.80
CA CYS A 118 -1.53 -5.36 -6.68
C CYS A 118 -0.67 -4.94 -7.88
N GLY A 119 0.59 -4.64 -7.63
CA GLY A 119 1.56 -4.21 -8.63
C GLY A 119 2.95 -3.99 -8.04
N LYS A 120 3.70 -3.08 -8.66
CA LYS A 120 4.99 -2.60 -8.21
C LYS A 120 4.85 -1.77 -6.93
N ALA A 121 5.83 -1.89 -6.05
CA ALA A 121 5.86 -1.21 -4.75
C ALA A 121 6.26 0.27 -4.91
N TYR A 122 6.04 1.05 -3.85
CA TYR A 122 6.55 2.41 -3.74
C TYR A 122 8.07 2.47 -4.03
N GLY A 123 8.48 3.46 -4.85
CA GLY A 123 9.90 3.66 -5.20
C GLY A 123 10.40 2.85 -6.39
N ASP A 124 9.62 1.91 -6.91
CA ASP A 124 9.96 1.14 -8.11
C ASP A 124 9.70 1.93 -9.40
N ILE A 125 10.36 1.58 -10.49
CA ILE A 125 10.25 2.26 -11.79
C ILE A 125 8.94 1.88 -12.47
N CYS A 126 8.21 2.87 -12.98
CA CYS A 126 6.95 2.69 -13.71
C CYS A 126 6.87 3.59 -14.95
N ASN A 127 6.09 3.15 -15.94
CA ASN A 127 5.71 3.97 -17.11
C ASN A 127 4.23 4.36 -17.09
N SER A 128 3.41 3.53 -16.45
CA SER A 128 1.98 3.78 -16.25
C SER A 128 1.60 3.61 -14.79
N LYS A 129 0.57 4.35 -14.37
CA LYS A 129 -0.06 4.19 -13.07
C LYS A 129 -0.57 2.78 -12.80
N ASP A 130 -0.94 2.03 -13.83
CA ASP A 130 -1.47 0.67 -13.69
C ASP A 130 -0.39 -0.36 -13.32
N GLU A 131 0.89 -0.03 -13.47
CA GLU A 131 1.98 -0.88 -13.00
C GLU A 131 2.13 -0.86 -11.48
N CYS A 132 1.74 0.24 -10.83
CA CYS A 132 1.95 0.46 -9.40
C CYS A 132 0.76 -0.03 -8.57
N SER A 133 1.02 -0.67 -7.44
CA SER A 133 0.00 -1.10 -6.48
C SER A 133 -0.89 0.05 -6.01
N SER A 134 -0.32 1.25 -5.88
CA SER A 134 -1.00 2.47 -5.46
C SER A 134 -1.81 3.16 -6.56
N LYS A 135 -1.80 2.66 -7.79
CA LYS A 135 -2.34 3.35 -8.98
C LYS A 135 -1.76 4.75 -9.19
N LYS A 136 -0.52 5.00 -8.72
CA LYS A 136 0.17 6.29 -8.81
C LYS A 136 1.58 6.09 -9.38
N CYS A 137 1.88 6.74 -10.50
CA CYS A 137 3.20 6.77 -11.12
C CYS A 137 3.58 8.25 -11.38
N TYR A 138 4.58 8.75 -10.67
CA TYR A 138 5.05 10.13 -10.75
C TYR A 138 6.55 10.13 -10.99
N ASP A 139 7.03 10.96 -11.93
CA ASP A 139 8.45 11.03 -12.29
C ASP A 139 9.07 9.63 -12.52
N ASN A 140 8.34 8.79 -13.26
CA ASN A 140 8.70 7.41 -13.60
C ASN A 140 8.89 6.48 -12.38
N THR A 141 8.33 6.84 -11.22
CA THR A 141 8.45 6.09 -9.97
C THR A 141 7.07 5.87 -9.33
N CYS A 142 6.85 4.68 -8.79
CA CYS A 142 5.60 4.35 -8.09
C CYS A 142 5.47 5.18 -6.82
N GLY A 143 4.31 5.84 -6.66
CA GLY A 143 3.98 6.65 -5.50
C GLY A 143 3.37 5.85 -4.35
N MET A 144 3.30 6.46 -3.15
CA MET A 144 2.68 5.88 -1.98
C MET A 144 1.13 5.98 -2.04
N SER A 145 0.42 4.99 -1.51
CA SER A 145 -1.03 5.05 -1.32
C SER A 145 -1.38 5.80 -0.04
N THR A 146 -1.73 7.09 -0.18
CA THR A 146 -2.08 7.99 0.95
C THR A 146 -3.57 8.32 1.01
N ASP A 147 -4.36 7.84 0.06
CA ASP A 147 -5.78 8.21 -0.04
C ASP A 147 -6.61 7.32 0.88
N GLY A 148 -7.50 7.93 1.64
CA GLY A 148 -8.40 7.21 2.54
C GLY A 148 -9.49 8.12 3.08
N PRO A 149 -10.37 7.57 3.93
CA PRO A 149 -11.56 8.28 4.35
C PRO A 149 -11.23 9.51 5.19
N SER A 150 -11.95 10.59 4.93
CA SER A 150 -11.91 11.78 5.77
C SER A 150 -12.86 11.62 6.95
N ASP A 151 -12.52 12.20 8.11
CA ASP A 151 -13.44 12.34 9.25
C ASP A 151 -14.79 12.99 8.87
N SER A 152 -14.82 13.74 7.76
CA SER A 152 -16.04 14.34 7.22
C SER A 152 -16.97 13.36 6.47
N GLU A 153 -16.49 12.17 6.10
CA GLU A 153 -17.27 11.15 5.37
C GLU A 153 -18.12 10.26 6.29
N THR A 154 -17.99 10.42 7.61
CA THR A 154 -18.99 9.99 8.59
C THR A 154 -20.21 10.89 8.54
N MET A 155 -21.07 10.72 7.55
CA MET A 155 -22.53 10.82 7.69
C MET A 155 -23.17 10.30 6.39
N PRO A 156 -23.80 9.11 6.38
CA PRO A 156 -25.04 9.01 5.64
C PRO A 156 -25.94 10.09 6.22
N SER A 157 -26.47 10.89 5.32
CA SER A 157 -27.36 11.98 5.59
C SER A 157 -28.68 11.54 6.24
N ASP A 158 -28.64 11.23 7.53
CA ASP A 158 -29.86 11.14 8.34
C ASP A 158 -30.67 12.43 8.17
N ALA A 159 -29.99 13.58 8.01
CA ALA A 159 -30.62 14.85 7.65
C ALA A 159 -31.43 14.80 6.34
N PHE A 160 -30.97 14.12 5.28
CA PHE A 160 -31.74 14.00 4.02
C PHE A 160 -32.90 13.02 4.16
N ILE A 161 -32.75 11.95 4.95
CA ILE A 161 -33.85 11.02 5.24
C ILE A 161 -34.95 11.72 6.06
N TYR A 162 -34.60 12.43 7.13
CA TYR A 162 -35.57 13.20 7.92
C TYR A 162 -36.22 14.33 7.11
N PHE A 163 -35.47 15.00 6.22
CA PHE A 163 -36.02 16.02 5.33
C PHE A 163 -37.02 15.43 4.30
N TYR A 164 -36.71 14.25 3.75
CA TYR A 164 -37.62 13.54 2.86
C TYR A 164 -38.90 13.09 3.58
N TYR A 165 -38.79 12.49 4.77
CA TYR A 165 -39.96 12.06 5.55
C TYR A 165 -40.84 13.24 5.99
N SER A 166 -40.25 14.40 6.31
CA SER A 166 -41.02 15.61 6.67
C SER A 166 -41.73 16.24 5.47
N ILE A 167 -41.15 16.22 4.26
CA ILE A 167 -41.84 16.61 3.02
C ILE A 167 -43.01 15.67 2.72
N VAL A 168 -42.79 14.35 2.78
CA VAL A 168 -43.85 13.36 2.50
C VAL A 168 -45.01 13.50 3.50
N ALA A 169 -44.72 13.66 4.79
CA ALA A 169 -45.75 13.88 5.80
C ALA A 169 -46.54 15.17 5.55
N GLY A 170 -45.87 16.28 5.20
CA GLY A 170 -46.52 17.56 4.87
C GLY A 170 -47.45 17.46 3.66
N VAL A 171 -47.04 16.78 2.60
CA VAL A 171 -47.87 16.59 1.38
C VAL A 171 -49.09 15.71 1.65
N VAL A 172 -48.96 14.69 2.51
CA VAL A 172 -50.08 13.82 2.90
C VAL A 172 -51.10 14.58 3.76
N VAL A 173 -50.65 15.49 4.62
CA VAL A 173 -51.53 16.35 5.43
C VAL A 173 -52.28 17.37 4.56
N ILE A 174 -51.61 17.99 3.58
CA ILE A 174 -52.23 18.98 2.68
C ILE A 174 -53.29 18.34 1.76
N LYS A 175 -53.12 17.07 1.36
CA LYS A 175 -54.13 16.36 0.54
C LYS A 175 -55.36 15.87 1.33
N LYS A 176 -55.36 15.96 2.66
CA LYS A 176 -56.46 15.49 3.53
C LYS A 176 -57.38 16.61 4.05
N GLN A 177 -57.11 17.88 3.72
CA GLN A 177 -58.02 19.02 3.92
C GLN A 177 -58.77 19.33 2.62
#